data_AF-A0A5M3Q224-F1
#
_entry.id   AF-A0A5M3Q224-F1
#
_cell.length_a   1.000
_cell.length_b   1.000
_cell.length_c   1.000
_cell.angle_alpha   90.00
_cell.angle_beta   90.00
_cell.angle_gamma   90.00
#
_symmetry.space_group_name_H-M   'P 1'
#
loop_
_entity.id
_entity.type
_entity.pdbx_description
1 polymer ?
#
loop_
_entity_poly.entity_id
_entity_poly.type
_entity_poly.pdbx_seq_one_letter_code
_entity_poly.pdbx_strand_id
1 'polypeptide(L)' 'MNTQSPCKKQCKLNENRECVSCGRDIDSIANWSRMSDEEKDRANTAASVRLATNQTARNEGHCHETR' A
#
# COMPACT_ATOMS: atom_id res chain seq x y z
N MET A 1 20.41 6.10 5.20
CA MET A 1 19.45 6.09 4.07
C MET A 1 18.05 6.27 4.63
N ASN A 2 17.18 7.03 3.96
CA ASN A 2 15.83 7.30 4.45
C ASN A 2 14.83 6.55 3.55
N THR A 3 14.52 5.30 3.89
CA THR A 3 13.52 4.51 3.16
C THR A 3 12.17 5.19 3.33
N GLN A 4 11.77 5.99 2.34
CA GLN A 4 10.55 6.79 2.42
C GLN A 4 9.34 5.85 2.42
N SER A 5 8.40 6.09 3.33
CA SER A 5 7.15 5.35 3.36
C SER A 5 6.37 5.67 2.08
N PRO A 6 6.01 4.69 1.24
CA PRO A 6 5.22 4.89 0.02
C PRO A 6 3.73 5.19 0.33
N CYS A 7 3.44 5.65 1.55
CA CYS A 7 2.09 5.93 2.01
C CYS A 7 1.54 7.19 1.34
N LYS A 8 0.53 7.01 0.48
CA LYS A 8 -0.23 8.11 -0.14
C LYS A 8 -1.23 8.79 0.81
N LYS A 9 -1.14 8.53 2.13
CA LYS A 9 -2.08 8.98 3.19
C LYS A 9 -3.55 8.66 2.92
N GLN A 10 -3.84 7.72 2.03
CA GLN A 10 -5.18 7.25 1.72
C GLN A 10 -5.36 5.87 2.36
N CYS A 11 -5.57 5.80 3.67
CA CYS A 11 -5.67 4.52 4.37
C CYS A 11 -7.06 3.88 4.13
N LYS A 12 -7.19 3.08 3.09
CA LYS A 12 -8.32 2.16 2.89
C LYS A 12 -7.78 0.73 2.98
N LEU A 13 -8.30 -0.06 3.90
CA LEU A 13 -7.94 -1.47 4.07
C LEU A 13 -9.00 -2.36 3.43
N ASN A 14 -8.59 -3.46 2.81
CA ASN A 14 -9.49 -4.54 2.40
C ASN A 14 -9.77 -5.50 3.57
N GLU A 15 -10.60 -6.52 3.34
CA GLU A 15 -10.90 -7.59 4.31
C GLU A 15 -9.64 -8.37 4.74
N ASN A 16 -8.61 -8.41 3.88
CA ASN A 16 -7.32 -9.03 4.17
C ASN A 16 -6.38 -8.13 4.99
N ARG A 17 -6.86 -6.96 5.46
CA ARG A 17 -6.07 -5.96 6.22
C ARG A 17 -4.89 -5.39 5.42
N GLU A 18 -5.07 -5.26 4.11
CA GLU A 18 -4.11 -4.67 3.18
C GLU A 18 -4.62 -3.32 2.65
N CYS A 19 -3.72 -2.35 2.62
CA CYS A 19 -3.94 -1.02 2.09
C CYS A 19 -4.21 -1.11 0.59
N VAL A 20 -5.42 -0.83 0.14
CA VAL A 20 -5.78 -0.93 -1.28
C VAL A 20 -5.22 0.21 -2.15
N SER A 21 -4.67 1.26 -1.53
CA SER A 21 -4.08 2.43 -2.20
C SER A 21 -2.55 2.37 -2.27
N CYS A 22 -1.91 1.78 -1.25
CA CYS A 22 -0.47 1.70 -1.09
C CYS A 22 0.06 0.26 -1.12
N GLY A 23 -0.81 -0.74 -1.14
CA GLY A 23 -0.48 -2.16 -1.22
C GLY A 23 0.09 -2.78 0.06
N ARG A 24 0.31 -2.01 1.13
CA ARG A 24 0.93 -2.51 2.37
C ARG A 24 -0.06 -3.15 3.33
N ASP A 25 0.35 -4.22 4.01
CA ASP A 25 -0.41 -4.73 5.16
C ASP A 25 -0.31 -3.82 6.38
N ILE A 26 -1.35 -3.88 7.22
CA ILE A 26 -1.44 -3.10 8.45
C ILE A 26 -0.34 -3.48 9.45
N ASP A 27 0.10 -4.74 9.47
CA ASP A 27 1.15 -5.23 10.37
C ASP A 27 2.50 -4.60 10.04
N SER A 28 2.82 -4.42 8.75
CA SER A 28 4.01 -3.74 8.26
C SER A 28 3.93 -2.24 8.46
N ILE A 29 2.73 -1.65 8.53
CA ILE A 29 2.57 -0.23 8.90
C ILE A 29 2.84 -0.07 10.40
N ALA A 30 2.26 -0.94 11.23
CA ALA A 30 2.44 -0.94 12.68
C ALA A 30 3.90 -1.25 13.09
N ASN A 31 4.57 -2.14 12.37
CA ASN A 31 5.96 -2.52 12.64
C ASN A 31 6.99 -1.67 11.88
N TRP A 32 6.58 -0.71 11.04
CA TRP A 32 7.52 0.09 10.24
C TRP A 32 8.59 0.81 11.05
N SER A 33 8.24 1.31 12.24
CA SER A 33 9.18 1.98 13.15
C SER A 33 10.15 1.02 13.83
N ARG A 34 9.84 -0.28 13.84
CA ARG A 34 10.66 -1.36 14.39
C ARG A 34 11.44 -2.12 13.33
N MET A 35 11.07 -1.96 12.06
CA MET A 35 11.70 -2.61 10.93
C MET A 35 13.08 -2.03 10.62
N SER A 36 14.01 -2.91 10.30
CA SER A 36 15.32 -2.61 9.74
C SER A 36 15.18 -2.13 8.29
N ASP A 37 16.17 -1.44 7.75
CA ASP A 37 16.06 -0.87 6.39
C ASP A 37 15.84 -1.95 5.31
N GLU A 38 16.40 -3.14 5.50
CA GLU A 38 16.15 -4.32 4.66
C GLU A 38 14.69 -4.81 4.72
N GLU A 39 14.08 -4.80 5.91
CA GLU A 39 12.67 -5.15 6.09
C GLU A 39 11.76 -4.11 5.44
N LYS A 40 12.14 -2.84 5.55
CA LYS A 40 11.43 -1.75 4.89
C LYS A 40 11.46 -1.91 3.38
N ASP A 41 12.59 -2.32 2.83
CA ASP A 41 12.75 -2.54 1.39
C ASP A 41 11.93 -3.74 0.89
N ARG A 42 11.93 -4.85 1.66
CA ARG A 42 11.03 -5.98 1.42
C ARG A 42 9.56 -5.58 1.48
N ALA A 43 9.17 -4.79 2.47
CA ALA A 43 7.80 -4.31 2.62
C ALA A 43 7.38 -3.42 1.43
N ASN A 44 8.26 -2.57 0.93
CA ASN A 44 8.01 -1.74 -0.26
C ASN A 44 7.88 -2.58 -1.54
N THR A 45 8.72 -3.61 -1.68
CA THR A 45 8.65 -4.56 -2.81
C THR A 45 7.34 -5.34 -2.78
N ALA A 46 6.99 -5.91 -1.62
CA ALA A 46 5.73 -6.64 -1.43
C ALA A 46 4.51 -5.74 -1.66
N ALA A 47 4.55 -4.49 -1.19
CA ALA A 47 3.51 -3.51 -1.43
C ALA A 47 3.26 -3.24 -2.91
N SER A 48 4.34 -3.12 -3.69
CA SER A 48 4.25 -2.88 -5.14
C SER A 48 3.59 -4.06 -5.86
N VAL A 49 3.92 -5.29 -5.46
CA VAL A 49 3.30 -6.51 -6.00
C VAL A 49 1.82 -6.59 -5.64
N ARG A 50 1.47 -6.39 -4.37
CA ARG A 50 0.08 -6.40 -3.89
C ARG A 50 -0.75 -5.28 -4.51
N LEU A 51 -0.15 -4.13 -4.75
CA LEU A 51 -0.80 -3.01 -5.42
C LEU A 51 -1.11 -3.38 -6.88
N ALA A 52 -0.21 -4.06 -7.59
CA ALA A 52 -0.49 -4.56 -8.93
C ALA A 52 -1.64 -5.57 -8.93
N THR A 53 -1.66 -6.51 -7.97
CA THR A 53 -2.77 -7.46 -7.79
C THR A 53 -4.09 -6.76 -7.47
N ASN A 54 -4.09 -5.80 -6.53
CA ASN A 54 -5.27 -5.06 -6.12
C ASN A 54 -5.73 -4.02 -7.17
N GLN A 55 -4.84 -3.47 -8.00
CA GLN A 55 -5.19 -2.53 -9.08
C GLN A 55 -5.98 -3.20 -10.20
N THR A 56 -5.71 -4.47 -10.48
CA THR A 56 -6.49 -5.26 -11.45
C THR A 56 -7.97 -5.29 -11.09
N ALA A 57 -8.32 -5.25 -9.80
CA ALA A 57 -9.69 -5.22 -9.32
C ALA A 57 -10.35 -3.82 -9.30
N ARG A 58 -9.64 -2.74 -9.68
CA ARG A 58 -10.10 -1.35 -9.48
C ARG A 58 -10.29 -0.50 -10.73
N ASN A 59 -9.99 -1.02 -11.91
CA ASN A 59 -10.14 -0.24 -13.14
C ASN A 59 -11.62 -0.05 -13.59
N GLU A 60 -12.59 -0.43 -12.76
CA GLU A 60 -14.00 -0.10 -12.90
C GLU A 60 -14.36 0.97 -11.87
N GLY A 61 -14.33 2.25 -12.29
CA GLY A 61 -14.77 3.33 -11.41
C GLY A 61 -14.10 4.69 -11.63
N HIS A 62 -13.89 5.08 -12.89
CA HIS A 62 -13.62 6.47 -13.21
C HIS A 62 -14.90 7.11 -13.77
N CYS A 63 -15.83 7.48 -12.89
CA CYS A 63 -16.89 8.43 -13.25
C CYS A 63 -16.52 9.77 -12.60
N HIS A 64 -15.77 10.59 -13.34
CA HIS A 64 -15.52 11.97 -12.98
C HIS A 64 -16.67 12.81 -13.56
N GLU A 65 -17.84 12.75 -12.93
CA GLU A 65 -18.92 13.70 -13.21
C GLU A 65 -18.57 15.02 -12.54
N THR A 66 -18.03 15.96 -13.33
CA THR A 66 -18.06 17.39 -13.01
C THR A 66 -18.10 18.17 -14.32
N ARG A 67 -19.30 18.29 -14.91
CA ARG A 67 -19.98 19.55 -15.27
C ARG A 67 -21.07 19.33 -16.30
#